data_AF-A0A0K3AZU2-F1
#
_entry.id   AF-A0A0K3AZU2-F1
#
_cell.length_a   1.000
_cell.length_b   1.000
_cell.length_c   1.000
_cell.angle_alpha   90.00
_cell.angle_beta   90.00
_cell.angle_gamma   90.00
#
_symmetry.space_group_name_H-M   'P 1'
#
loop_
_entity.id
_entity.type
_entity.pdbx_description
1 polymer ?
#
loop_
_entity_poly.entity_id
_entity_poly.type
_entity_poly.pdbx_seq_one_letter_code
_entity_poly.pdbx_strand_id
1 'polypeptide(L)'
;MRARVLMHGLGLAAVVGLAAAPAAQAQGAAVTVSPTSADPAYATSLTVQGQGFQSVKNGHGGIYVFFGWVSDPAGGAWRPSKGGASGATFRYVQDRETKDNNGYQRFVAFPGSDTASSANGGLLNENGTWSTKLNIPGAKFKAADRSGGVAEVDCLKTQCGVITVGAHGVVNANNETFTPISFAVPNQQPAPPPPTQATTPATPPPPVTTTTTPPPATTSTTAVTTSSSQPESQPQTPQPAAQSQPLGPDNGPNLWLIIGIPVLVLVALGGLVVSRRRLAARKESSNE
;
A
#
# COMPACT_ATOMS: atom_id res chain seq x y z
N MET A 1 -85.28 8.12 -40.02
CA MET A 1 -84.75 9.18 -39.14
C MET A 1 -83.64 8.59 -38.26
N ARG A 2 -82.42 9.12 -38.42
CA ARG A 2 -81.34 9.32 -37.42
C ARG A 2 -79.98 9.10 -38.10
N ALA A 3 -79.34 10.23 -38.34
CA ALA A 3 -78.02 10.41 -38.89
C ALA A 3 -76.91 10.13 -37.87
N ARG A 4 -75.66 10.28 -38.34
CA ARG A 4 -74.37 10.47 -37.63
C ARG A 4 -73.49 9.22 -37.63
N VAL A 5 -72.17 9.27 -37.86
CA VAL A 5 -71.20 10.38 -38.06
C VAL A 5 -69.92 9.73 -38.63
N LEU A 6 -69.29 10.38 -39.61
CA LEU A 6 -67.90 10.11 -39.99
C LEU A 6 -66.98 10.66 -38.90
N MET A 7 -66.04 9.85 -38.39
CA MET A 7 -64.95 10.33 -37.55
C MET A 7 -63.62 9.83 -38.13
N HIS A 8 -62.85 10.79 -38.65
CA HIS A 8 -61.54 10.60 -39.24
C HIS A 8 -60.52 10.37 -38.11
N GLY A 9 -59.83 9.23 -38.11
CA GLY A 9 -58.72 8.96 -37.21
C GLY A 9 -57.40 9.45 -37.80
N LEU A 10 -56.94 10.63 -37.39
CA LEU A 10 -55.55 11.08 -37.59
C LEU A 10 -54.67 10.37 -36.56
N GLY A 11 -53.89 9.38 -37.00
CA GLY A 11 -52.88 8.72 -36.17
C GLY A 11 -51.62 9.58 -36.05
N LEU A 12 -51.40 10.16 -34.87
CA LEU A 12 -50.12 10.75 -34.50
C LEU A 12 -49.13 9.61 -34.16
N ALA A 13 -48.14 9.38 -35.02
CA ALA A 13 -47.01 8.51 -34.71
C ALA A 13 -46.02 9.27 -33.81
N ALA A 14 -46.05 9.01 -32.51
CA ALA A 14 -45.03 9.49 -31.58
C ALA A 14 -43.79 8.60 -31.68
N VAL A 15 -42.74 9.12 -32.33
CA VAL A 15 -41.40 8.49 -32.32
C VAL A 15 -40.77 8.78 -30.95
N VAL A 16 -40.86 7.81 -30.04
CA VAL A 16 -40.13 7.84 -28.77
C VAL A 16 -38.68 7.50 -29.07
N GLY A 17 -37.82 8.52 -29.13
CA GLY A 17 -36.38 8.33 -29.17
C GLY A 17 -35.89 7.81 -27.82
N LEU A 18 -35.55 6.52 -27.75
CA LEU A 18 -34.73 5.98 -26.66
C LEU A 18 -33.31 6.55 -26.81
N ALA A 19 -33.03 7.65 -26.12
CA ALA A 19 -31.66 8.03 -25.83
C ALA A 19 -31.09 6.99 -24.85
N ALA A 20 -30.24 6.09 -25.35
CA ALA A 20 -29.42 5.25 -24.50
C ALA A 20 -28.49 6.18 -23.70
N ALA A 21 -28.82 6.43 -22.43
CA ALA A 21 -27.85 6.98 -21.50
C ALA A 21 -26.62 6.05 -21.50
N PRO A 22 -25.39 6.57 -21.57
CA PRO A 22 -24.23 5.72 -21.40
C PRO A 22 -24.37 5.04 -20.03
N ALA A 23 -24.34 3.70 -20.01
CA ALA A 23 -24.26 2.98 -18.76
C ALA A 23 -23.05 3.52 -18.00
N ALA A 24 -23.30 4.17 -16.86
CA ALA A 24 -22.25 4.48 -15.91
C ALA A 24 -21.64 3.12 -15.51
N GLN A 25 -20.52 2.76 -16.13
CA GLN A 25 -19.67 1.70 -15.63
C GLN A 25 -19.41 2.09 -14.19
N ALA A 26 -19.84 1.28 -13.21
CA ALA A 26 -19.43 1.50 -11.85
C ALA A 26 -17.90 1.41 -11.87
N GLN A 27 -17.21 2.55 -11.77
CA GLN A 27 -15.75 2.55 -11.65
C GLN A 27 -15.43 1.75 -10.39
N GLY A 28 -14.95 0.52 -10.57
CA GLY A 28 -14.41 -0.29 -9.49
C GLY A 28 -13.21 0.40 -8.86
N ALA A 29 -12.78 -0.10 -7.70
CA ALA A 29 -11.62 0.45 -7.00
C ALA A 29 -10.40 0.56 -7.92
N ALA A 30 -9.77 1.73 -7.91
CA ALA A 30 -8.59 2.03 -8.71
C ALA A 30 -7.53 2.70 -7.84
N VAL A 31 -6.27 2.39 -8.13
CA VAL A 31 -5.11 2.96 -7.43
C VAL A 31 -4.18 3.61 -8.43
N THR A 32 -3.78 4.85 -8.12
CA THR A 32 -2.75 5.60 -8.83
C THR A 32 -1.52 5.76 -7.94
N VAL A 33 -0.36 5.84 -8.58
CA VAL A 33 0.95 5.93 -7.90
C VAL A 33 1.78 7.06 -8.51
N SER A 34 2.55 7.74 -7.67
CA SER A 34 3.52 8.74 -8.10
C SER A 34 4.78 8.68 -7.22
N PRO A 35 5.98 8.50 -7.79
CA PRO A 35 6.26 8.25 -9.21
C PRO A 35 5.66 6.93 -9.73
N THR A 36 5.59 6.77 -11.05
CA THR A 36 5.11 5.54 -11.72
C THR A 36 6.22 4.47 -11.89
N SER A 37 7.47 4.83 -11.59
CA SER A 37 8.61 3.93 -11.52
C SER A 37 9.30 4.01 -10.16
N ALA A 38 9.96 2.92 -9.76
CA ALA A 38 10.80 2.85 -8.57
C ALA A 38 12.25 2.54 -8.95
N ASP A 39 13.18 3.05 -8.13
CA ASP A 39 14.59 2.74 -8.28
C ASP A 39 14.84 1.24 -8.02
N PRO A 40 15.58 0.53 -8.88
CA PRO A 40 15.83 -0.89 -8.70
C PRO A 40 16.76 -1.22 -7.52
N ALA A 41 17.63 -0.30 -7.12
CA ALA A 41 18.67 -0.50 -6.13
C ALA A 41 18.42 0.25 -4.80
N TYR A 42 17.69 1.36 -4.84
CA TYR A 42 17.48 2.24 -3.69
C TYR A 42 16.01 2.36 -3.29
N ALA A 43 15.80 2.73 -2.03
CA ALA A 43 14.45 2.92 -1.53
C ALA A 43 13.75 4.08 -2.26
N THR A 44 12.52 3.84 -2.72
CA THR A 44 11.67 4.85 -3.36
C THR A 44 10.41 5.05 -2.54
N SER A 45 10.06 6.30 -2.23
CA SER A 45 8.79 6.63 -1.56
C SER A 45 7.74 7.02 -2.59
N LEU A 46 6.64 6.27 -2.63
CA LEU A 46 5.49 6.52 -3.49
C LEU A 46 4.41 7.30 -2.74
N THR A 47 3.75 8.22 -3.44
CA THR A 47 2.40 8.66 -3.10
C THR A 47 1.43 7.70 -3.76
N VAL A 48 0.57 7.07 -2.96
CA VAL A 48 -0.42 6.11 -3.43
C VAL A 48 -1.79 6.68 -3.12
N GLN A 49 -2.64 6.80 -4.13
CA GLN A 49 -4.00 7.32 -4.00
C GLN A 49 -4.97 6.29 -4.52
N GLY A 50 -6.06 6.07 -3.79
CA GLY A 50 -7.13 5.19 -4.23
C GLY A 50 -8.48 5.91 -4.30
N GLN A 51 -9.33 5.39 -5.15
CA GLN A 51 -10.69 5.87 -5.42
C GLN A 51 -11.62 4.69 -5.72
N GLY A 52 -12.91 4.82 -5.45
CA GLY A 52 -13.90 3.76 -5.70
C GLY A 52 -13.81 2.57 -4.73
N PHE A 53 -13.07 2.69 -3.63
CA PHE A 53 -13.01 1.66 -2.58
C PHE A 53 -14.29 1.66 -1.76
N GLN A 54 -14.73 0.49 -1.30
CA GLN A 54 -15.82 0.42 -0.33
C GLN A 54 -15.33 0.98 1.00
N SER A 55 -16.08 1.92 1.58
CA SER A 55 -15.85 2.48 2.92
C SER A 55 -17.04 2.17 3.81
N VAL A 56 -16.79 1.53 4.97
CA VAL A 56 -17.84 1.08 5.89
C VAL A 56 -17.68 1.79 7.21
N LYS A 57 -18.57 2.75 7.50
CA LYS A 57 -18.55 3.46 8.79
C LYS A 57 -18.70 2.49 9.96
N ASN A 58 -17.80 2.60 10.93
CA ASN A 58 -17.66 1.70 12.07
C ASN A 58 -17.42 0.22 11.70
N GLY A 59 -17.06 -0.05 10.43
CA GLY A 59 -16.71 -1.39 9.98
C GLY A 59 -15.36 -1.81 10.53
N HIS A 60 -15.21 -3.11 10.82
CA HIS A 60 -13.94 -3.67 11.27
C HIS A 60 -12.87 -3.55 10.18
N GLY A 61 -11.68 -3.12 10.57
CA GLY A 61 -10.53 -3.02 9.68
C GLY A 61 -10.56 -1.82 8.72
N GLY A 62 -10.41 -2.11 7.43
CA GLY A 62 -10.13 -1.13 6.37
C GLY A 62 -9.40 -1.80 5.21
N ILE A 63 -8.38 -1.15 4.68
CA ILE A 63 -7.52 -1.70 3.63
C ILE A 63 -6.06 -1.73 4.07
N TYR A 64 -5.38 -2.83 3.74
CA TYR A 64 -3.93 -2.81 3.69
C TYR A 64 -3.45 -2.41 2.31
N VAL A 65 -2.33 -1.70 2.27
CA VAL A 65 -1.62 -1.30 1.05
C VAL A 65 -0.17 -1.74 1.21
N PHE A 66 0.31 -2.56 0.27
CA PHE A 66 1.68 -3.08 0.28
C PHE A 66 2.32 -3.00 -1.09
N PHE A 67 3.64 -3.09 -1.16
CA PHE A 67 4.36 -3.38 -2.39
C PHE A 67 4.74 -4.87 -2.45
N GLY A 68 4.48 -5.52 -3.59
CA GLY A 68 4.74 -6.94 -3.71
C GLY A 68 4.46 -7.56 -5.07
N TRP A 69 4.45 -8.88 -5.09
CA TRP A 69 4.17 -9.75 -6.22
C TRP A 69 2.83 -10.47 -6.07
N VAL A 70 2.19 -10.79 -7.19
CA VAL A 70 0.96 -11.60 -7.28
C VAL A 70 1.10 -12.66 -8.38
N SER A 71 0.50 -13.83 -8.20
CA SER A 71 0.65 -14.99 -9.11
C SER A 71 -0.08 -14.87 -10.45
N ASP A 72 -1.16 -14.10 -10.49
CA ASP A 72 -2.01 -13.94 -11.68
C ASP A 72 -2.53 -12.49 -11.76
N PRO A 73 -1.65 -11.51 -12.08
CA PRO A 73 -2.00 -10.09 -12.02
C PRO A 73 -3.15 -9.70 -12.95
N ALA A 74 -3.34 -10.42 -14.06
CA ALA A 74 -4.38 -10.13 -15.05
C ALA A 74 -5.71 -10.87 -14.78
N GLY A 75 -5.67 -12.13 -14.33
CA GLY A 75 -6.87 -12.92 -14.05
C GLY A 75 -7.40 -12.75 -12.63
N GLY A 76 -6.59 -12.22 -11.70
CA GLY A 76 -7.02 -11.87 -10.35
C GLY A 76 -7.17 -13.08 -9.41
N ALA A 77 -6.72 -14.28 -9.79
CA ALA A 77 -6.76 -15.45 -8.91
C ALA A 77 -5.95 -15.28 -7.61
N TRP A 78 -5.05 -14.29 -7.57
CA TRP A 78 -4.28 -13.96 -6.37
C TRP A 78 -5.11 -13.38 -5.22
N ARG A 79 -6.29 -12.84 -5.53
CA ARG A 79 -7.13 -12.09 -4.61
C ARG A 79 -7.67 -12.95 -3.46
N PRO A 80 -7.71 -12.46 -2.22
CA PRO A 80 -8.37 -13.16 -1.12
C PRO A 80 -9.82 -13.54 -1.43
N SER A 81 -10.59 -12.66 -2.09
CA SER A 81 -11.97 -12.96 -2.52
C SER A 81 -12.11 -14.09 -3.54
N LYS A 82 -11.00 -14.54 -4.12
CA LYS A 82 -10.91 -15.68 -5.06
C LYS A 82 -10.15 -16.86 -4.49
N GLY A 83 -9.93 -16.89 -3.16
CA GLY A 83 -9.21 -17.96 -2.48
C GLY A 83 -7.68 -17.79 -2.46
N GLY A 84 -7.17 -16.64 -2.92
CA GLY A 84 -5.77 -16.30 -2.78
C GLY A 84 -5.33 -16.04 -1.34
N ALA A 85 -4.04 -16.21 -1.06
CA ALA A 85 -3.48 -16.10 0.28
C ALA A 85 -2.05 -15.52 0.27
N SER A 86 -1.74 -14.77 1.33
CA SER A 86 -0.40 -14.24 1.59
C SER A 86 0.61 -15.37 1.75
N GLY A 87 1.80 -15.21 1.16
CA GLY A 87 2.85 -16.24 1.12
C GLY A 87 2.69 -17.27 0.00
N ALA A 88 1.48 -17.40 -0.57
CA ALA A 88 1.17 -18.36 -1.63
C ALA A 88 0.93 -17.69 -2.98
N THR A 89 -0.18 -16.95 -3.10
CA THR A 89 -0.61 -16.31 -4.36
C THR A 89 -0.26 -14.82 -4.43
N PHE A 90 0.08 -14.22 -3.29
CA PHE A 90 0.72 -12.91 -3.25
C PHE A 90 1.77 -12.86 -2.13
N ARG A 91 2.81 -12.06 -2.34
CA ARG A 91 3.91 -11.84 -1.39
C ARG A 91 4.25 -10.36 -1.38
N TYR A 92 4.54 -9.81 -0.22
CA TYR A 92 4.83 -8.38 -0.07
C TYR A 92 5.99 -8.14 0.87
N VAL A 93 6.53 -6.93 0.82
CA VAL A 93 7.57 -6.48 1.76
C VAL A 93 6.95 -6.38 3.15
N GLN A 94 7.40 -7.22 4.07
CA GLN A 94 6.89 -7.21 5.43
C GLN A 94 7.37 -5.98 6.21
N ASP A 95 6.55 -5.55 7.15
CA ASP A 95 6.85 -4.50 8.11
C ASP A 95 6.21 -4.84 9.46
N ARG A 96 6.47 -4.00 10.47
CA ARG A 96 5.70 -4.03 11.71
C ARG A 96 4.26 -3.60 11.45
N GLU A 97 3.31 -4.28 12.08
CA GLU A 97 1.87 -3.96 12.02
C GLU A 97 1.46 -2.88 13.05
N THR A 98 2.42 -2.10 13.51
CA THR A 98 2.24 -1.01 14.47
C THR A 98 2.07 0.33 13.76
N LYS A 99 1.60 1.35 14.51
CA LYS A 99 1.47 2.71 13.99
C LYS A 99 2.80 3.25 13.45
N ASP A 100 3.87 2.98 14.18
CA ASP A 100 5.23 3.30 13.76
C ASP A 100 5.82 2.09 13.03
N ASN A 101 6.11 2.26 11.74
CA ASN A 101 6.74 1.24 10.92
C ASN A 101 7.62 1.87 9.83
N ASN A 102 8.34 1.05 9.07
CA ASN A 102 9.29 1.53 8.07
C ASN A 102 8.61 2.04 6.79
N GLY A 103 7.28 1.88 6.70
CA GLY A 103 6.44 2.33 5.61
C GLY A 103 6.32 1.37 4.43
N TYR A 104 6.72 0.12 4.61
CA TYR A 104 6.55 -0.95 3.61
C TYR A 104 5.13 -1.53 3.61
N GLN A 105 4.41 -1.33 4.71
CA GLN A 105 3.01 -1.73 4.89
C GLN A 105 2.21 -0.55 5.42
N ARG A 106 1.06 -0.29 4.80
CA ARG A 106 0.13 0.75 5.26
C ARG A 106 -1.23 0.15 5.59
N PHE A 107 -1.78 0.57 6.72
CA PHE A 107 -3.15 0.32 7.10
C PHE A 107 -3.95 1.62 7.02
N VAL A 108 -4.89 1.67 6.08
CA VAL A 108 -5.87 2.76 5.93
C VAL A 108 -7.19 2.27 6.51
N ALA A 109 -7.56 2.78 7.68
CA ALA A 109 -8.72 2.28 8.42
C ALA A 109 -10.03 2.82 7.85
N PHE A 110 -11.11 2.05 8.00
CA PHE A 110 -12.45 2.59 7.83
C PHE A 110 -12.76 3.69 8.86
N PRO A 111 -13.64 4.64 8.53
CA PRO A 111 -14.00 5.70 9.45
C PRO A 111 -14.72 5.12 10.67
N GLY A 112 -14.15 5.29 11.86
CA GLY A 112 -14.70 4.75 13.11
C GLY A 112 -14.43 3.26 13.37
N SER A 113 -13.54 2.63 12.61
CA SER A 113 -13.13 1.23 12.83
C SER A 113 -12.56 1.01 14.24
N ASP A 114 -12.89 -0.14 14.83
CA ASP A 114 -12.36 -0.59 16.14
C ASP A 114 -10.85 -0.85 16.10
N THR A 115 -10.27 -1.09 14.92
CA THR A 115 -8.82 -1.29 14.76
C THR A 115 -8.07 -0.01 14.38
N ALA A 116 -8.76 1.13 14.23
CA ALA A 116 -8.18 2.37 13.71
C ALA A 116 -6.99 2.93 14.51
N SER A 117 -6.83 2.52 15.78
CA SER A 117 -5.68 2.91 16.61
C SER A 117 -4.33 2.53 15.98
N SER A 118 -4.29 1.44 15.22
CA SER A 118 -3.08 0.96 14.53
C SER A 118 -2.90 1.56 13.13
N ALA A 119 -3.81 2.44 12.69
CA ALA A 119 -3.74 3.04 11.35
C ALA A 119 -2.49 3.92 11.21
N ASN A 120 -1.68 3.57 10.22
CA ASN A 120 -0.45 4.28 9.82
C ASN A 120 -0.49 4.74 8.36
N GLY A 121 -1.58 4.42 7.64
CA GLY A 121 -1.85 4.84 6.28
C GLY A 121 -2.87 5.97 6.15
N GLY A 122 -3.57 6.33 7.23
CA GLY A 122 -4.64 7.32 7.25
C GLY A 122 -6.03 6.68 7.41
N LEU A 123 -7.07 7.44 7.08
CA LEU A 123 -8.47 6.99 7.07
C LEU A 123 -9.00 6.93 5.65
N LEU A 124 -9.85 5.94 5.38
CA LEU A 124 -10.62 5.84 4.15
C LEU A 124 -11.79 6.82 4.26
N ASN A 125 -11.94 7.70 3.26
CA ASN A 125 -13.07 8.62 3.22
C ASN A 125 -14.37 7.85 2.95
N GLU A 126 -15.51 8.41 3.36
CA GLU A 126 -16.83 7.80 3.11
C GLU A 126 -17.13 7.64 1.61
N ASN A 127 -16.56 8.51 0.76
CA ASN A 127 -16.68 8.43 -0.70
C ASN A 127 -15.72 7.42 -1.36
N GLY A 128 -15.00 6.61 -0.58
CA GLY A 128 -14.09 5.59 -1.09
C GLY A 128 -12.72 6.09 -1.57
N THR A 129 -12.37 7.34 -1.25
CA THR A 129 -11.04 7.91 -1.56
C THR A 129 -10.09 7.80 -0.38
N TRP A 130 -8.78 7.72 -0.67
CA TRP A 130 -7.71 7.74 0.32
C TRP A 130 -6.38 8.11 -0.33
N SER A 131 -5.40 8.52 0.49
CA SER A 131 -4.03 8.79 0.06
C SER A 131 -3.06 8.38 1.16
N THR A 132 -1.93 7.79 0.78
CA THR A 132 -0.86 7.42 1.72
C THR A 132 0.52 7.47 1.07
N LYS A 133 1.57 7.36 1.89
CA LYS A 133 2.95 7.15 1.41
C LYS A 133 3.34 5.70 1.55
N LEU A 134 3.90 5.08 0.53
CA LEU A 134 4.37 3.69 0.57
C LEU A 134 5.83 3.63 0.14
N ASN A 135 6.67 2.97 0.94
CA ASN A 135 8.07 2.80 0.60
C ASN A 135 8.28 1.48 -0.17
N ILE A 136 9.09 1.52 -1.21
CA ILE A 136 9.59 0.36 -1.95
C ILE A 136 11.08 0.25 -1.64
N PRO A 137 11.59 -0.89 -1.11
CA PRO A 137 13.01 -1.01 -0.73
C PRO A 137 13.96 -1.13 -1.94
N GLY A 138 13.43 -1.52 -3.09
CA GLY A 138 14.16 -1.80 -4.33
C GLY A 138 13.43 -2.89 -5.13
N ALA A 139 14.04 -3.35 -6.23
CA ALA A 139 13.44 -4.38 -7.09
C ALA A 139 13.49 -5.80 -6.52
N LYS A 140 14.27 -6.03 -5.46
CA LYS A 140 14.45 -7.34 -4.85
C LYS A 140 14.19 -7.26 -3.35
N PHE A 141 13.43 -8.20 -2.82
CA PHE A 141 13.15 -8.26 -1.39
C PHE A 141 12.88 -9.70 -0.93
N LYS A 142 13.05 -9.93 0.36
CA LYS A 142 12.66 -11.17 1.03
C LYS A 142 11.26 -11.02 1.61
N ALA A 143 10.38 -11.96 1.29
CA ALA A 143 9.04 -12.06 1.86
C ALA A 143 8.98 -13.31 2.72
N ALA A 144 8.66 -13.17 4.01
CA ALA A 144 8.30 -14.30 4.83
C ALA A 144 6.81 -14.65 4.67
N ASP A 145 6.48 -15.92 4.80
CA ASP A 145 5.11 -16.38 4.98
C ASP A 145 4.77 -16.53 6.48
N ARG A 146 3.53 -16.93 6.76
CA ARG A 146 3.05 -17.10 8.15
C ARG A 146 3.71 -18.28 8.90
N SER A 147 4.32 -19.22 8.18
CA SER A 147 5.07 -20.34 8.77
C SER A 147 6.53 -20.00 9.03
N GLY A 148 6.97 -18.78 8.68
CA GLY A 148 8.36 -18.33 8.78
C GLY A 148 9.21 -18.73 7.57
N GLY A 149 8.63 -19.36 6.54
CA GLY A 149 9.31 -19.62 5.28
C GLY A 149 9.63 -18.32 4.56
N VAL A 150 10.87 -18.16 4.09
CA VAL A 150 11.31 -16.93 3.41
C VAL A 150 11.55 -17.22 1.92
N ALA A 151 10.92 -16.43 1.05
CA ALA A 151 11.13 -16.45 -0.39
C ALA A 151 11.71 -15.12 -0.85
N GLU A 152 12.65 -15.16 -1.80
CA GLU A 152 13.10 -13.97 -2.52
C GLU A 152 12.14 -13.66 -3.67
N VAL A 153 11.79 -12.39 -3.82
CA VAL A 153 11.04 -11.86 -4.96
C VAL A 153 11.97 -10.95 -5.76
N ASP A 154 12.06 -11.20 -7.07
CA ASP A 154 12.85 -10.40 -8.02
C ASP A 154 11.92 -9.75 -9.05
N CYS A 155 11.55 -8.50 -8.79
CA CYS A 155 10.62 -7.72 -9.61
C CYS A 155 11.19 -7.31 -10.97
N LEU A 156 12.47 -7.60 -11.24
CA LEU A 156 13.04 -7.47 -12.58
C LEU A 156 12.73 -8.68 -13.47
N LYS A 157 12.23 -9.78 -12.88
CA LYS A 157 11.88 -11.03 -13.57
C LYS A 157 10.39 -11.36 -13.50
N THR A 158 9.66 -10.70 -12.62
CA THR A 158 8.23 -10.91 -12.43
C THR A 158 7.52 -9.57 -12.19
N GLN A 159 6.22 -9.51 -12.48
CA GLN A 159 5.46 -8.28 -12.29
C GLN A 159 5.20 -8.04 -10.80
N CYS A 160 5.76 -6.96 -10.27
CA CYS A 160 5.43 -6.43 -8.95
C CYS A 160 4.58 -5.17 -9.07
N GLY A 161 3.95 -4.78 -7.96
CA GLY A 161 3.08 -3.63 -7.92
C GLY A 161 2.58 -3.33 -6.52
N VAL A 162 1.74 -2.29 -6.44
CA VAL A 162 0.99 -1.95 -5.24
C VAL A 162 -0.22 -2.87 -5.15
N ILE A 163 -0.33 -3.59 -4.04
CA ILE A 163 -1.43 -4.50 -3.72
C ILE A 163 -2.31 -3.83 -2.68
N THR A 164 -3.62 -3.86 -2.89
CA THR A 164 -4.59 -3.61 -1.82
C THR A 164 -5.38 -4.86 -1.52
N VAL A 165 -5.68 -5.08 -0.24
CA VAL A 165 -6.56 -6.15 0.26
C VAL A 165 -7.30 -5.65 1.50
N GLY A 166 -8.40 -6.31 1.87
CA GLY A 166 -9.06 -6.00 3.14
C GLY A 166 -8.14 -6.26 4.35
N ALA A 167 -8.18 -5.34 5.31
CA ALA A 167 -7.33 -5.40 6.49
C ALA A 167 -7.87 -6.36 7.56
N HIS A 168 -6.99 -6.82 8.45
CA HIS A 168 -7.33 -7.66 9.61
C HIS A 168 -8.13 -8.93 9.27
N GLY A 169 -7.87 -9.51 8.09
CA GLY A 169 -8.49 -10.76 7.65
C GLY A 169 -9.85 -10.60 6.96
N VAL A 170 -10.32 -9.37 6.77
CA VAL A 170 -11.54 -9.11 6.00
C VAL A 170 -11.31 -9.42 4.52
N VAL A 171 -12.08 -10.35 3.97
CA VAL A 171 -12.12 -10.62 2.54
C VAL A 171 -13.11 -9.67 1.88
N ASN A 172 -12.64 -8.83 0.96
CA ASN A 172 -13.47 -7.82 0.32
C ASN A 172 -13.03 -7.54 -1.11
N ALA A 173 -13.76 -8.10 -2.09
CA ALA A 173 -13.46 -7.91 -3.50
C ALA A 173 -13.46 -6.43 -3.93
N ASN A 174 -14.27 -5.57 -3.30
CA ASN A 174 -14.34 -4.15 -3.65
C ASN A 174 -13.08 -3.37 -3.21
N ASN A 175 -12.24 -3.97 -2.39
CA ASN A 175 -11.05 -3.34 -1.81
C ASN A 175 -9.76 -4.06 -2.19
N GLU A 176 -9.81 -4.88 -3.24
CA GLU A 176 -8.69 -5.65 -3.75
C GLU A 176 -8.26 -5.14 -5.13
N THR A 177 -7.08 -4.55 -5.20
CA THR A 177 -6.53 -4.00 -6.44
C THR A 177 -5.07 -4.41 -6.59
N PHE A 178 -4.59 -4.45 -7.83
CA PHE A 178 -3.17 -4.56 -8.14
C PHE A 178 -2.80 -3.50 -9.18
N THR A 179 -1.89 -2.61 -8.81
CA THR A 179 -1.37 -1.56 -9.69
C THR A 179 0.11 -1.84 -9.96
N PRO A 180 0.46 -2.27 -11.19
CA PRO A 180 1.84 -2.54 -11.57
C PRO A 180 2.78 -1.36 -11.33
N ILE A 181 4.01 -1.65 -10.90
CA ILE A 181 5.11 -0.69 -10.82
C ILE A 181 6.21 -1.11 -11.79
N SER A 182 6.77 -0.13 -12.48
CA SER A 182 7.96 -0.32 -13.31
C SER A 182 9.24 -0.02 -12.51
N PHE A 183 10.35 -0.63 -12.89
CA PHE A 183 11.65 -0.34 -12.30
C PHE A 183 12.53 0.41 -13.30
N ALA A 184 12.88 1.63 -12.93
CA ALA A 184 13.77 2.51 -13.65
C ALA A 184 14.25 3.56 -12.64
N VAL A 185 15.48 4.04 -12.81
CA VAL A 185 15.97 5.18 -12.01
C VAL A 185 14.94 6.32 -12.20
N PRO A 186 14.19 6.71 -11.16
CA PRO A 186 13.21 7.77 -11.28
C PRO A 186 13.96 9.01 -11.77
N ASN A 187 13.45 9.72 -12.78
CA ASN A 187 14.09 10.93 -13.32
C ASN A 187 14.60 11.77 -12.15
N GLN A 188 15.91 11.76 -11.93
CA GLN A 188 16.52 12.60 -10.92
C GLN A 188 16.34 14.01 -11.47
N GLN A 189 15.39 14.76 -10.91
CA GLN A 189 15.48 16.20 -11.05
C GLN A 189 16.89 16.54 -10.54
N PRO A 190 17.76 17.15 -11.38
CA PRO A 190 19.11 17.47 -10.95
C PRO A 190 19.03 18.19 -9.61
N ALA A 191 19.86 17.77 -8.66
CA ALA A 191 20.00 18.54 -7.42
C ALA A 191 20.22 20.01 -7.83
N PRO A 192 19.50 20.97 -7.22
CA PRO A 192 19.78 22.38 -7.47
C PRO A 192 21.28 22.60 -7.32
N PRO A 193 21.94 23.31 -8.27
CA PRO A 193 23.34 23.63 -8.10
C PRO A 193 23.54 24.26 -6.72
N PRO A 194 24.64 23.94 -6.00
CA PRO A 194 24.96 24.60 -4.74
C PRO A 194 24.80 26.11 -4.92
N PRO A 195 24.24 26.84 -3.95
CA PRO A 195 24.16 28.29 -4.04
C PRO A 195 25.57 28.80 -4.37
N THR A 196 25.69 29.51 -5.50
CA THR A 196 26.93 30.16 -5.87
C THR A 196 27.30 31.05 -4.70
N GLN A 197 28.37 30.70 -3.97
CA GLN A 197 28.92 31.61 -2.99
C GLN A 197 29.26 32.88 -3.76
N ALA A 198 28.55 33.97 -3.47
CA ALA A 198 28.95 35.27 -3.94
C ALA A 198 30.36 35.49 -3.38
N THR A 199 31.36 35.43 -4.26
CA THR A 199 32.69 35.93 -3.96
C THR A 199 32.51 37.40 -3.60
N THR A 200 32.64 37.69 -2.31
CA THR A 200 32.79 39.04 -1.82
C THR A 200 33.96 39.65 -2.60
N PRO A 201 33.81 40.83 -3.24
CA PRO A 201 34.92 41.48 -3.91
C PRO A 201 36.09 41.61 -2.94
N ALA A 202 37.24 41.06 -3.33
CA ALA A 202 38.48 41.20 -2.57
C ALA A 202 38.75 42.70 -2.37
N THR A 203 38.78 43.12 -1.10
CA THR A 203 39.27 44.44 -0.71
C THR A 203 40.72 44.58 -1.23
N PRO A 204 41.08 45.70 -1.87
CA PRO A 204 42.46 45.90 -2.34
C PRO A 204 43.45 45.81 -1.17
N PRO A 205 44.61 45.16 -1.36
CA PRO A 205 45.63 45.11 -0.32
C PRO A 205 46.12 46.52 0.03
N PRO A 206 46.32 46.84 1.32
CA PRO A 206 46.91 48.11 1.72
C PRO A 206 48.38 48.23 1.24
N PRO A 207 48.88 49.44 0.98
CA PRO A 207 50.27 49.65 0.55
C PRO A 207 51.26 49.17 1.62
N VAL A 208 52.26 48.41 1.17
CA VAL A 208 53.37 47.93 2.00
C VAL A 208 54.23 49.13 2.41
N THR A 209 54.32 49.41 3.70
CA THR A 209 55.37 50.26 4.27
C THR A 209 56.23 49.40 5.19
N THR A 210 57.50 49.27 4.82
CA THR A 210 58.59 48.69 5.61
C THR A 210 58.75 49.41 6.95
N THR A 211 59.09 48.67 8.03
CA THR A 211 60.09 49.03 9.08
C THR A 211 59.96 48.11 10.34
N THR A 212 61.04 47.35 10.59
CA THR A 212 61.61 46.74 11.83
C THR A 212 60.78 46.32 13.07
N THR A 213 61.08 45.10 13.53
CA THR A 213 60.85 44.43 14.85
C THR A 213 61.57 45.14 16.01
N PRO A 214 61.09 45.15 17.30
CA PRO A 214 61.25 44.04 18.28
C PRO A 214 60.05 43.80 19.28
N PRO A 215 60.08 42.75 20.15
CA PRO A 215 58.95 42.21 20.95
C PRO A 215 59.06 42.59 22.46
N PRO A 216 58.41 41.92 23.44
CA PRO A 216 57.05 41.35 23.59
C PRO A 216 56.30 41.95 24.84
N ALA A 217 54.97 41.78 24.97
CA ALA A 217 54.33 41.94 26.29
C ALA A 217 52.99 41.19 26.44
N THR A 218 52.94 40.41 27.51
CA THR A 218 51.85 39.69 28.17
C THR A 218 50.67 40.61 28.56
N THR A 219 49.41 40.19 28.37
CA THR A 219 48.41 39.95 29.44
C THR A 219 46.97 39.81 28.89
N SER A 220 46.27 38.90 29.56
CA SER A 220 44.84 38.60 29.62
C SER A 220 43.88 39.80 29.52
N THR A 221 42.70 39.59 28.92
CA THR A 221 41.36 39.77 29.58
C THR A 221 40.21 39.52 28.60
N THR A 222 39.39 38.54 28.95
CA THR A 222 37.92 38.39 28.88
C THR A 222 37.05 39.30 27.99
N ALA A 223 36.25 38.66 27.13
CA ALA A 223 34.85 39.01 26.82
C ALA A 223 34.20 37.77 26.17
N VAL A 224 33.44 36.92 26.89
CA VAL A 224 31.96 36.96 27.07
C VAL A 224 31.23 37.50 25.84
N THR A 225 30.43 36.65 25.17
CA THR A 225 28.96 36.77 25.06
C THR A 225 28.39 35.76 24.04
N THR A 226 27.44 34.96 24.53
CA THR A 226 26.33 34.24 23.85
C THR A 226 26.61 33.17 22.79
N SER A 227 26.55 31.92 23.25
CA SER A 227 26.16 30.76 22.43
C SER A 227 24.65 30.78 22.21
N SER A 228 24.23 30.93 20.95
CA SER A 228 22.92 30.49 20.47
C SER A 228 23.13 29.16 19.75
N SER A 229 22.82 28.06 20.42
CA SER A 229 22.88 26.70 19.87
C SER A 229 21.57 26.39 19.16
N GLN A 230 21.58 26.55 17.83
CA GLN A 230 20.58 25.94 16.96
C GLN A 230 21.02 24.50 16.64
N PRO A 231 20.14 23.48 16.70
CA PRO A 231 20.51 22.11 16.39
C PRO A 231 20.93 21.97 14.92
N GLU A 232 22.10 21.38 14.75
CA GLU A 232 22.73 20.95 13.52
C GLU A 232 21.92 19.83 12.87
N SER A 233 21.27 20.11 11.75
CA SER A 233 20.75 19.08 10.84
C SER A 233 21.95 18.41 10.16
N GLN A 234 22.31 17.22 10.63
CA GLN A 234 23.29 16.38 9.94
C GLN A 234 22.79 16.06 8.51
N PRO A 235 23.68 16.09 7.49
CA PRO A 235 23.35 15.59 6.17
C PRO A 235 23.12 14.07 6.24
N GLN A 236 21.89 13.62 6.00
CA GLN A 236 21.59 12.19 5.86
C GLN A 236 22.34 11.63 4.65
N THR A 237 23.27 10.71 4.91
CA THR A 237 23.88 9.87 3.88
C THR A 237 22.79 8.97 3.28
N PRO A 238 22.72 8.78 1.95
CA PRO A 238 21.74 7.86 1.34
C PRO A 238 21.93 6.43 1.88
N GLN A 239 20.91 5.91 2.55
CA GLN A 239 20.95 4.58 3.15
C GLN A 239 20.76 3.50 2.05
N PRO A 240 21.68 2.53 1.91
CA PRO A 240 21.48 1.37 1.03
C PRO A 240 20.26 0.55 1.47
N ALA A 241 19.65 -0.19 0.54
CA ALA A 241 18.48 -1.05 0.77
C ALA A 241 18.58 -1.78 2.11
N ALA A 242 17.69 -1.42 3.05
CA ALA A 242 17.67 -2.01 4.37
C ALA A 242 17.28 -3.50 4.22
N GLN A 243 18.20 -4.37 4.63
CA GLN A 243 17.88 -5.78 4.82
C GLN A 243 16.85 -5.88 5.96
N SER A 244 15.76 -6.60 5.70
CA SER A 244 14.70 -6.85 6.67
C SER A 244 15.30 -7.42 7.97
N GLN A 245 15.06 -6.73 9.08
CA GLN A 245 15.39 -7.29 10.39
C GLN A 245 14.44 -8.46 10.67
N PRO A 246 14.94 -9.57 11.23
CA PRO A 246 14.09 -10.67 11.66
C PRO A 246 13.15 -10.19 12.77
N LEU A 247 11.87 -10.59 12.68
CA LEU A 247 10.91 -10.44 13.77
C LEU A 247 11.50 -11.07 15.02
N GLY A 248 11.74 -10.27 16.06
CA GLY A 248 12.06 -10.78 17.39
C GLY A 248 10.87 -11.57 17.94
N PRO A 249 11.10 -12.53 18.86
CA PRO A 249 10.02 -13.29 19.45
C PRO A 249 9.21 -12.38 20.40
N ASP A 250 8.11 -11.84 19.90
CA ASP A 250 7.12 -11.14 20.71
C ASP A 250 6.36 -12.16 21.56
N ASN A 251 6.71 -12.25 22.84
CA ASN A 251 5.94 -12.94 23.87
C ASN A 251 4.69 -12.09 24.21
N GLY A 252 3.72 -12.04 23.31
CA GLY A 252 2.37 -11.51 23.54
C GLY A 252 1.32 -12.63 23.51
N PRO A 253 0.21 -12.55 24.28
CA PRO A 253 -0.74 -13.65 24.38
C PRO A 253 -1.40 -13.91 23.01
N ASN A 254 -1.15 -15.10 22.48
CA ASN A 254 -1.67 -15.63 21.22
C ASN A 254 -3.22 -15.72 21.22
N LEU A 255 -3.89 -14.61 20.91
CA LEU A 255 -5.36 -14.51 20.85
C LEU A 255 -5.94 -14.94 19.49
N TRP A 256 -5.20 -15.67 18.65
CA TRP A 256 -5.64 -16.13 17.32
C TRP A 256 -5.90 -17.64 17.22
N LEU A 257 -5.69 -18.41 18.30
CA LEU A 257 -5.87 -19.87 18.30
C LEU A 257 -7.33 -20.36 18.42
N ILE A 258 -8.36 -19.50 18.41
CA ILE A 258 -9.75 -19.93 18.68
C ILE A 258 -10.64 -20.05 17.42
N ILE A 259 -10.20 -19.68 16.21
CA ILE A 259 -11.08 -19.75 15.01
C ILE A 259 -10.72 -20.92 14.05
N GLY A 260 -9.74 -21.76 14.41
CA GLY A 260 -9.34 -22.93 13.59
C GLY A 260 -10.03 -24.27 13.92
N ILE A 261 -10.79 -24.35 15.00
CA ILE A 261 -11.30 -25.64 15.52
C ILE A 261 -12.74 -26.01 15.10
N PRO A 262 -13.71 -25.10 14.82
CA PRO A 262 -15.06 -25.57 14.50
C PRO A 262 -15.19 -26.12 13.07
N VAL A 263 -14.28 -25.80 12.15
CA VAL A 263 -14.35 -26.27 10.75
C VAL A 263 -13.85 -27.72 10.60
N LEU A 264 -12.84 -28.13 11.37
CA LEU A 264 -12.31 -29.50 11.30
C LEU A 264 -13.27 -30.55 11.88
N VAL A 265 -14.08 -30.19 12.87
CA VAL A 265 -15.08 -31.12 13.45
C VAL A 265 -16.26 -31.34 12.49
N LEU A 266 -16.67 -30.32 11.73
CA LEU A 266 -17.77 -30.45 10.76
C LEU A 266 -17.41 -31.27 9.52
N VAL A 267 -16.17 -31.19 9.02
CA VAL A 267 -15.71 -32.00 7.88
C VAL A 267 -15.59 -33.49 8.26
N ALA A 268 -15.13 -33.80 9.47
CA ALA A 268 -15.02 -35.18 9.95
C ALA A 268 -16.40 -35.84 10.15
N LEU A 269 -17.38 -35.11 10.69
CA LEU A 269 -18.75 -35.61 10.87
C LEU A 269 -19.49 -35.78 9.52
N GLY A 270 -19.31 -34.85 8.58
CA GLY A 270 -19.88 -34.94 7.23
C GLY A 270 -19.35 -36.13 6.44
N GLY A 271 -18.03 -36.38 6.50
CA GLY A 271 -17.39 -37.52 5.82
C GLY A 271 -17.86 -38.88 6.35
N LEU A 272 -18.08 -39.00 7.67
CA LEU A 272 -18.54 -40.24 8.29
C LEU A 272 -19.98 -40.61 7.89
N VAL A 273 -20.87 -39.61 7.76
CA VAL A 273 -22.28 -39.83 7.37
C VAL A 273 -22.40 -40.23 5.90
N VAL A 274 -21.61 -39.62 5.00
CA VAL A 274 -21.61 -39.97 3.57
C VAL A 274 -21.04 -41.38 3.32
N SER A 275 -19.99 -41.77 4.06
CA SER A 275 -19.40 -43.11 3.98
C SER A 275 -20.41 -44.20 4.40
N ARG A 276 -21.14 -44.00 5.50
CA ARG A 276 -22.15 -44.96 5.97
C ARG A 276 -23.32 -45.13 5.00
N ARG A 277 -23.77 -44.05 4.34
CA ARG A 277 -24.84 -44.12 3.32
C ARG A 277 -24.40 -44.89 2.07
N ARG A 278 -23.15 -44.75 1.63
CA ARG A 278 -22.61 -45.49 0.47
C ARG A 278 -22.45 -46.98 0.75
N LEU A 279 -22.12 -47.36 1.98
CA LEU A 279 -22.03 -48.78 2.38
C LEU A 279 -23.41 -49.44 2.50
N ALA A 280 -24.44 -48.72 2.96
CA ALA A 280 -25.80 -49.23 2.99
C ALA A 280 -26.36 -49.48 1.57
N ALA A 281 -26.18 -48.51 0.67
CA ALA A 281 -26.66 -48.63 -0.71
C ALA A 281 -25.98 -49.78 -1.51
N ARG A 282 -24.70 -50.08 -1.22
CA ARG A 282 -24.01 -51.23 -1.82
C ARG A 282 -24.49 -52.59 -1.31
N LYS A 283 -25.08 -52.64 -0.11
CA LYS A 283 -25.59 -53.88 0.46
C LYS A 283 -26.97 -54.24 -0.11
N GLU A 284 -27.76 -53.23 -0.49
CA GLU A 284 -29.06 -53.41 -1.16
C GLU A 284 -28.90 -53.87 -2.61
N SER A 285 -27.93 -53.34 -3.37
CA SER A 285 -27.73 -53.76 -4.77
C SER A 285 -27.09 -55.13 -4.94
N SER A 286 -26.75 -55.83 -3.85
CA SER A 286 -26.11 -57.15 -3.90
C SER A 286 -27.07 -58.29 -3.53
N ASN A 287 -28.36 -57.98 -3.34
CA ASN A 287 -29.41 -58.90 -2.91
C ASN A 287 -30.60 -58.98 -3.89
N GLU A 288 -30.45 -58.44 -5.12
CA GLU A 288 -31.32 -58.71 -6.28
C GLU A 288 -30.58 -59.58 -7.30
#